data_AF-A0A1H6V6K6-F1
#
_entry.id   AF-A0A1H6V6K6-F1
#
_cell.length_a   1.000
_cell.length_b   1.000
_cell.length_c   1.000
_cell.angle_alpha   90.00
_cell.angle_beta   90.00
_cell.angle_gamma   90.00
#
_symmetry.space_group_name_H-M   'P 1'
#
loop_
_entity.id
_entity.type
_entity.pdbx_description
1 polymer ?
#
loop_
_entity_poly.entity_id
_entity_poly.type
_entity_poly.pdbx_seq_one_letter_code
_entity_poly.pdbx_strand_id
1 'polypeptide(L)'
;MRLTELRKEKKISQKEFSLIFNVAQNTVSQWETGKRSIDTETLKKIADYFMVTTDYLLGLDEIKSRPSHLEISEDDITLLQKIKNLSPDKREIVDTVIKVNNSDKK
;
A
#
# COMPACT_ATOMS: atom_id res chain seq x y z
N MET A 1 13.71 -2.27 -0.28
CA MET A 1 13.58 -1.54 1.00
C MET A 1 14.25 -0.18 0.90
N ARG A 2 13.56 0.89 1.29
CA ARG A 2 13.98 2.30 1.13
C ARG A 2 14.80 2.86 2.29
N LEU A 3 15.28 2.01 3.20
CA LEU A 3 15.97 2.44 4.42
C LEU A 3 17.20 3.31 4.12
N THR A 4 18.01 2.94 3.12
CA THR A 4 19.20 3.70 2.71
C THR A 4 18.85 5.11 2.24
N GLU A 5 17.78 5.25 1.46
CA GLU A 5 17.31 6.53 0.92
C GLU A 5 16.83 7.43 2.05
N LEU A 6 15.90 6.94 2.87
CA LEU A 6 15.36 7.65 4.03
C LEU A 6 16.45 8.11 5.00
N ARG A 7 17.42 7.24 5.28
CA ARG A 7 18.55 7.58 6.15
C ARG A 7 19.41 8.71 5.55
N LYS A 8 19.70 8.65 4.24
CA LYS A 8 20.49 9.68 3.54
C LYS A 8 19.74 11.01 3.43
N GLU A 9 18.42 11.00 3.23
CA GLU A 9 17.59 12.22 3.21
C GLU A 9 17.62 12.96 4.55
N LYS A 10 17.59 12.21 5.67
CA LYS A 10 17.80 12.74 7.02
C LYS A 10 19.26 13.09 7.34
N LYS A 11 20.20 12.88 6.41
CA LYS A 11 21.64 13.16 6.53
C LYS A 11 22.33 12.48 7.72
N ILE A 12 21.85 11.30 8.11
CA ILE A 12 22.43 10.52 9.21
C ILE A 12 23.25 9.35 8.66
N SER A 13 24.35 9.00 9.30
CA SER A 13 25.20 7.87 8.97
C SER A 13 24.63 6.54 9.49
N GLN A 14 25.11 5.40 8.99
CA GLN A 14 24.73 4.09 9.53
C GLN A 14 25.06 3.97 11.03
N LYS A 15 26.15 4.61 11.48
CA LYS A 15 26.57 4.62 12.88
C LYS A 15 25.61 5.44 13.76
N GLU A 16 25.19 6.61 13.29
CA GLU A 16 24.21 7.41 14.03
C GLU A 16 22.85 6.71 14.08
N PHE A 17 22.41 6.14 12.95
CA PHE A 17 21.18 5.36 12.89
C PHE A 17 21.21 4.15 13.83
N SER A 18 22.36 3.46 13.91
CA SER A 18 22.50 2.30 14.80
C SER A 18 22.37 2.69 16.28
N LEU A 19 22.83 3.89 16.66
CA LEU A 19 22.66 4.42 18.01
C LEU A 19 21.19 4.76 18.31
N ILE A 20 20.46 5.34 17.35
CA ILE A 20 19.03 5.69 17.50
C ILE A 20 18.18 4.43 17.77
N PHE A 21 18.45 3.35 17.04
CA PHE A 21 17.68 2.10 17.14
C PHE A 21 18.30 1.06 18.08
N ASN A 22 19.37 1.42 18.80
CA ASN A 22 20.10 0.54 19.72
C ASN A 22 20.47 -0.82 19.09
N VAL A 23 21.10 -0.77 17.91
CA VAL A 23 21.60 -1.94 17.19
C VAL A 23 23.06 -1.76 16.81
N ALA A 24 23.72 -2.83 16.37
CA ALA A 24 25.06 -2.73 15.81
C ALA A 24 25.03 -2.05 14.43
N GLN A 25 26.06 -1.27 14.09
CA GLN A 25 26.19 -0.66 12.76
C GLN A 25 26.13 -1.72 11.64
N ASN A 26 26.73 -2.89 11.85
CA ASN A 26 26.68 -4.00 10.90
C ASN A 26 25.23 -4.48 10.66
N THR A 27 24.37 -4.44 11.68
CA THR A 27 22.94 -4.77 11.54
C THR A 27 22.26 -3.80 10.58
N VAL A 28 22.53 -2.50 10.70
CA VAL A 28 22.01 -1.48 9.76
C VAL A 28 22.49 -1.74 8.33
N SER A 29 23.78 -2.05 8.15
CA SER A 29 24.33 -2.41 6.83
C SER A 29 23.66 -3.66 6.24
N GLN A 30 23.41 -4.68 7.07
CA GLN A 30 22.72 -5.90 6.64
C GLN A 30 21.25 -5.65 6.30
N TRP A 31 20.57 -4.74 7.00
CA TRP A 31 19.22 -4.30 6.65
C TRP A 31 19.23 -3.59 5.30
N GLU A 32 20.11 -2.59 5.12
CA GLU A 32 20.21 -1.81 3.88
C GLU A 32 20.58 -2.66 2.65
N THR A 33 21.33 -3.74 2.85
CA THR A 33 21.73 -4.68 1.78
C THR A 33 20.79 -5.88 1.63
N GLY A 34 19.75 -6.00 2.48
CA GLY A 34 18.81 -7.12 2.47
C GLY A 34 19.39 -8.45 2.98
N LYS A 35 20.61 -8.47 3.49
CA LYS A 35 21.26 -9.67 4.07
C LYS A 35 20.61 -10.13 5.36
N ARG A 36 19.90 -9.23 6.07
CA ARG A 36 19.16 -9.53 7.28
C ARG A 36 17.79 -8.88 7.23
N SER A 37 16.77 -9.63 7.62
CA SER A 37 15.42 -9.09 7.79
C SER A 37 15.31 -8.24 9.05
N ILE A 38 14.43 -7.24 8.99
CA ILE A 38 14.02 -6.44 10.16
C ILE A 38 12.81 -7.15 10.79
N ASP A 39 12.80 -7.29 12.11
CA ASP A 39 11.61 -7.79 12.81
C ASP A 39 10.47 -6.76 12.77
N THR A 40 9.24 -7.22 12.95
CA THR A 40 8.04 -6.36 12.79
C THR A 40 8.03 -5.17 13.74
N GLU A 41 8.53 -5.32 14.97
CA GLU A 41 8.51 -4.25 15.96
C GLU A 41 9.52 -3.15 15.61
N THR A 42 10.73 -3.54 15.23
CA THR A 42 11.75 -2.61 14.74
C THR A 42 11.31 -1.94 13.43
N LEU A 43 10.66 -2.68 12.53
CA LEU A 43 10.15 -2.13 11.27
C LEU A 43 9.13 -1.01 11.52
N LYS A 44 8.20 -1.20 12.46
CA LYS A 44 7.22 -0.16 12.85
C LYS A 44 7.92 1.08 13.40
N LYS A 45 8.87 0.91 14.33
CA LYS A 45 9.63 2.03 14.89
C LYS A 45 10.39 2.83 13.84
N ILE A 46 10.97 2.14 12.85
CA ILE A 46 11.67 2.80 11.74
C ILE A 46 10.67 3.57 10.87
N ALA A 47 9.53 2.96 10.53
CA ALA A 47 8.47 3.61 9.75
C ALA A 47 7.95 4.87 10.46
N ASP A 48 7.70 4.79 11.77
CA ASP A 48 7.27 5.92 12.60
C ASP A 48 8.33 7.03 12.65
N TYR A 49 9.62 6.68 12.85
CA TYR A 49 10.72 7.63 12.89
C TYR A 49 10.86 8.45 11.59
N PHE A 50 10.63 7.81 10.44
CA PHE A 50 10.66 8.47 9.13
C PHE A 50 9.31 9.02 8.69
N MET A 51 8.25 8.84 9.48
CA MET A 51 6.87 9.23 9.17
C MET A 51 6.35 8.66 7.84
N VAL A 52 6.64 7.38 7.59
CA VAL A 52 6.21 6.64 6.40
C VAL A 52 5.43 5.38 6.79
N THR A 53 4.74 4.76 5.84
CA THR A 53 4.13 3.44 6.07
C THR A 53 5.19 2.33 6.03
N THR A 54 4.91 1.20 6.68
CA THR A 54 5.75 -0.01 6.55
C THR A 54 5.85 -0.49 5.11
N ASP A 55 4.76 -0.35 4.34
CA ASP A 55 4.73 -0.71 2.93
C ASP A 55 5.68 0.16 2.11
N TYR A 56 5.68 1.47 2.33
CA TYR A 56 6.63 2.38 1.70
C TYR A 56 8.08 2.06 2.08
N LEU A 57 8.34 1.80 3.37
CA LEU A 57 9.68 1.43 3.85
C LEU A 57 10.18 0.14 3.19
N LEU A 58 9.31 -0.86 3.04
CA LEU A 58 9.64 -2.12 2.38
C LEU A 58 9.77 -1.97 0.85
N GLY A 59 9.16 -0.95 0.25
CA GLY A 59 9.12 -0.72 -1.19
C GLY A 59 7.96 -1.42 -1.88
N LEU A 60 6.81 -1.51 -1.20
CA LEU A 60 5.59 -2.21 -1.65
C LEU A 60 4.50 -1.27 -2.19
N ASP A 61 4.73 0.04 -2.17
CA ASP A 61 3.85 1.08 -2.74
C ASP A 61 3.83 1.08 -4.28
N GLU A 62 4.85 0.54 -4.93
CA GLU A 62 4.87 0.29 -6.38
C GLU A 62 4.19 -1.02 -6.79
N ILE A 63 3.60 -1.76 -5.83
CA ILE A 63 2.68 -2.85 -6.18
C ILE A 63 1.44 -2.20 -6.79
N LYS A 64 1.51 -1.99 -8.11
CA LYS A 64 0.36 -1.85 -9.00
C LYS A 64 -0.43 -3.14 -8.88
N SER A 65 -1.31 -3.17 -7.88
CA SER A 65 -2.35 -4.15 -7.64
C SER A 65 -1.87 -5.62 -7.53
N ARG A 66 -2.10 -6.25 -6.36
CA ARG A 66 -2.69 -7.60 -6.43
C ARG A 66 -3.93 -7.46 -7.32
N PRO A 67 -4.19 -8.32 -8.31
CA PRO A 67 -5.37 -8.20 -9.17
C PRO A 67 -6.63 -8.41 -8.33
N SER A 68 -7.10 -7.35 -7.68
CA SER A 68 -8.37 -7.23 -7.00
C SER A 68 -8.92 -5.81 -7.06
N HIS A 69 -8.21 -4.87 -7.68
CA HIS A 69 -8.75 -3.55 -7.98
C HIS A 69 -9.17 -3.55 -9.44
N LEU A 70 -10.48 -3.63 -9.69
CA LEU A 70 -11.04 -3.16 -10.96
C LEU A 70 -10.51 -1.74 -11.17
N GLU A 71 -9.97 -1.42 -12.35
CA GLU A 71 -9.71 -0.03 -12.72
C GLU A 71 -11.09 0.62 -12.86
N ILE A 72 -11.52 1.30 -11.79
CA ILE A 72 -12.78 2.04 -11.74
C ILE A 72 -12.48 3.43 -12.28
N SER A 73 -13.10 3.79 -13.41
CA SER A 73 -13.01 5.12 -13.99
C SER A 73 -13.84 6.15 -13.20
N GLU A 74 -13.61 7.45 -13.44
CA GLU A 74 -14.46 8.51 -12.86
C GLU A 74 -15.93 8.36 -13.27
N ASP A 75 -16.18 7.83 -14.47
CA ASP A 75 -17.52 7.54 -14.98
C ASP A 75 -18.18 6.40 -14.18
N ASP A 76 -17.42 5.36 -13.84
CA ASP A 76 -17.91 4.25 -13.01
C ASP A 76 -18.28 4.73 -11.60
N ILE A 77 -17.45 5.59 -11.00
CA ILE A 77 -17.74 6.22 -9.69
C ILE A 77 -19.03 7.04 -9.78
N THR A 78 -19.17 7.84 -10.83
CA THR A 78 -20.35 8.69 -11.06
C THR A 78 -21.62 7.84 -11.23
N LEU A 79 -21.53 6.73 -11.96
CA LEU A 79 -22.63 5.80 -12.14
C LEU A 79 -23.04 5.15 -10.80
N LEU A 80 -22.07 4.71 -9.99
CA LEU A 80 -22.33 4.13 -8.67
C LEU A 80 -23.02 5.13 -7.72
N GLN A 81 -22.63 6.40 -7.75
CA GLN A 81 -23.29 7.45 -6.98
C GLN A 81 -24.76 7.62 -7.40
N LYS A 82 -25.04 7.62 -8.70
CA LYS A 82 -26.42 7.67 -9.22
C LYS A 82 -27.24 6.48 -8.75
N ILE A 83 -26.69 5.26 -8.85
CA ILE A 83 -27.36 4.02 -8.39
C ILE A 83 -27.63 4.07 -6.88
N LYS A 84 -26.66 4.52 -6.07
CA LYS A 84 -26.81 4.67 -4.62
C LYS A 84 -27.91 5.66 -4.22
N ASN A 85 -28.27 6.61 -5.08
CA ASN A 85 -29.34 7.56 -4.81
C ASN A 85 -30.72 7.09 -5.31
N LEU A 86 -30.80 5.94 -5.99
CA LEU A 86 -32.07 5.34 -6.39
C LEU A 86 -32.78 4.68 -5.19
N SER A 87 -34.12 4.61 -5.26
CA SER A 87 -34.93 3.81 -4.35
C SER A 87 -34.62 2.30 -4.51
N PRO A 88 -34.87 1.48 -3.47
CA PRO A 88 -34.61 0.03 -3.53
C PRO A 88 -35.18 -0.64 -4.79
N ASP A 89 -36.45 -0.39 -5.10
CA ASP A 89 -37.15 -0.98 -6.26
C ASP A 89 -36.46 -0.63 -7.59
N LYS A 90 -35.92 0.58 -7.71
CA LYS A 90 -35.20 1.02 -8.92
C LYS A 90 -33.82 0.37 -9.04
N ARG A 91 -33.17 0.02 -7.93
CA ARG A 91 -31.89 -0.72 -7.97
C ARG A 91 -32.11 -2.18 -8.36
N GLU A 92 -33.22 -2.78 -7.96
CA GLU A 92 -33.59 -4.14 -8.36
C GLU A 92 -33.77 -4.26 -9.89
N ILE A 93 -34.33 -3.22 -10.51
CA ILE A 93 -34.42 -3.14 -11.97
C ILE A 93 -33.01 -3.11 -12.60
N VAL A 94 -32.09 -2.32 -12.06
CA VAL A 94 -30.70 -2.26 -12.56
C VAL A 94 -30.01 -3.62 -12.45
N ASP A 95 -30.17 -4.32 -11.33
CA ASP A 95 -29.63 -5.67 -11.12
C ASP A 95 -30.21 -6.68 -12.11
N THR A 96 -31.52 -6.60 -12.38
CA THR A 96 -32.19 -7.45 -13.36
C THR A 96 -31.62 -7.24 -14.76
N VAL A 97 -31.43 -5.99 -15.18
CA VAL A 97 -30.85 -5.65 -16.49
C VAL A 97 -29.42 -6.19 -16.62
N ILE A 98 -28.59 -6.07 -15.57
CA ILE A 98 -27.22 -6.59 -15.56
C ILE A 98 -27.22 -8.11 -15.69
N LYS A 99 -28.12 -8.81 -14.99
CA LYS A 99 -28.25 -10.27 -15.06
C LYS A 99 -28.64 -10.76 -16.45
N VAL A 100 -29.60 -10.11 -17.10
CA VAL A 100 -30.04 -10.45 -18.45
C VAL A 100 -28.90 -10.28 -19.45
N ASN A 101 -28.25 -9.11 -19.46
CA ASN A 101 -27.19 -8.80 -20.43
C ASN A 101 -25.93 -9.68 -20.30
N ASN A 102 -25.67 -10.23 -19.10
CA ASN A 102 -24.57 -11.18 -18.88
C ASN A 102 -24.96 -12.63 -19.19
N SER A 103 -26.26 -12.94 -19.26
CA SER A 103 -26.76 -14.27 -19.62
C SER A 103 -26.83 -14.46 -21.15
N ASP A 104 -27.01 -13.36 -21.91
CA ASP A 104 -27.03 -13.37 -23.38
C ASP A 104 -25.62 -13.48 -24.02
N LYS A 105 -24.55 -13.43 -23.22
CA LYS A 105 -23.15 -13.59 -23.66
C LYS A 105 -22.68 -15.06 -23.73
N LYS A 106 -23.59 -16.02 -23.83
CA LYS A 106 -23.28 -17.46 -23.83
C LYS A 106 -23.62 -18.14 -25.16
#